data_AF-A0A527TLN6-F1
#
_entry.id   AF-A0A527TLN6-F1
#
_cell.length_a   1.000
_cell.length_b   1.000
_cell.length_c   1.000
_cell.angle_alpha   90.00
_cell.angle_beta   90.00
_cell.angle_gamma   90.00
#
_symmetry.space_group_name_H-M   'P 1'
#
loop_
_entity.id
_entity.type
_entity.pdbx_description
1 polymer ?
#
loop_
_entity_poly.entity_id
_entity_poly.type
_entity_poly.pdbx_seq_one_letter_code
_entity_poly.pdbx_strand_id
1 'polypeptide(L)' 'ARQVETLLSGEADANDTYLEIHAGAGGTESQDWASMLLRMYTRWAERRRFKVEVLEVHDGEEAGIKSATVLIKG' A
#
# COMPACT_ATOMS: atom_id res chain seq x y z
N ALA A 1 9.55 23.09 5.24
CA ALA A 1 10.57 22.09 5.62
C ALA A 1 10.44 21.73 7.09
N ARG A 2 10.73 22.65 8.02
CA ARG A 2 10.78 22.40 9.48
C ARG A 2 9.55 21.70 10.11
N GLN A 3 8.33 21.99 9.65
CA GLN A 3 7.12 21.36 10.19
C GLN A 3 6.98 19.88 9.80
N VAL A 4 7.44 19.49 8.60
CA VAL A 4 7.43 18.10 8.13
C VAL A 4 8.50 17.29 8.86
N GLU A 5 9.67 17.89 9.10
CA GLU A 5 10.73 17.28 9.90
C GLU A 5 10.27 16.97 11.33
N THR A 6 9.45 17.84 11.94
CA THR A 6 8.87 17.54 13.26
C THR A 6 7.85 16.40 13.19
N LEU A 7 7.01 16.34 12.14
CA LEU A 7 6.01 15.28 11.97
C LEU A 7 6.61 13.90 11.65
N LEU A 8 7.81 13.86 11.09
CA LEU A 8 8.53 12.66 10.68
C LEU A 8 9.80 12.42 11.54
N SER A 9 9.68 12.64 12.86
CA SER A 9 10.79 12.48 13.83
C SER A 9 10.63 11.30 14.78
N GLY A 10 9.67 10.42 14.51
CA GLY A 10 9.47 9.17 15.21
C GLY A 10 10.58 8.16 14.92
N GLU A 11 10.80 7.23 15.84
CA GLU A 11 11.87 6.24 15.79
C GLU A 11 11.84 5.37 14.52
N ALA A 12 10.65 5.09 13.99
CA ALA A 12 10.44 4.21 12.85
C ALA A 12 10.20 4.94 11.52
N ASP A 13 10.19 6.28 11.49
CA ASP A 13 9.79 7.04 10.31
C ASP A 13 10.74 6.89 9.12
N ALA A 14 11.99 6.49 9.38
CA ALA A 14 13.01 6.23 8.37
C ALA A 14 13.06 4.76 7.91
N ASN A 15 12.22 3.89 8.47
CA ASN A 15 12.22 2.47 8.13
C ASN A 15 11.48 2.21 6.82
N ASP A 16 11.93 1.19 6.09
CA ASP A 16 11.12 0.53 5.07
C ASP A 16 9.78 0.08 5.70
N THR A 17 8.70 0.14 4.92
CA THR A 17 7.35 -0.09 5.45
C THR A 17 6.60 -1.17 4.70
N TYR A 18 5.83 -1.96 5.45
CA TYR A 18 4.85 -2.89 4.89
C TYR A 18 3.51 -2.19 4.76
N LEU A 19 2.96 -2.16 3.55
CA LEU A 19 1.61 -1.71 3.27
C LEU A 19 0.73 -2.94 3.02
N GLU A 20 -0.25 -3.13 3.89
CA GLU A 20 -1.29 -4.13 3.75
C GLU A 20 -2.61 -3.48 3.36
N ILE A 21 -3.28 -4.07 2.38
CA ILE A 21 -4.61 -3.66 1.94
C ILE A 21 -5.51 -4.87 2.06
N HIS A 22 -6.64 -4.70 2.76
CA HIS A 22 -7.65 -5.73 2.95
C HIS A 22 -8.99 -5.21 2.45
N ALA A 23 -9.67 -5.98 1.60
CA ALA A 23 -11.01 -5.65 1.16
C ALA A 23 -11.98 -5.73 2.36
N GLY A 24 -12.72 -4.64 2.60
CA GLY A 24 -13.72 -4.58 3.66
C GLY A 24 -15.07 -5.21 3.26
N ALA A 25 -16.12 -4.85 4.00
CA ALA A 25 -17.49 -5.23 3.62
C ALA A 25 -17.86 -4.68 2.22
N GLY A 26 -18.67 -5.42 1.46
CA GLY A 26 -19.11 -5.04 0.11
C GLY A 26 -18.80 -6.06 -1.00
N GLY A 27 -18.13 -7.17 -0.68
CA GLY A 27 -17.93 -8.27 -1.63
C GLY A 27 -17.03 -7.87 -2.80
N THR A 28 -17.44 -8.22 -4.03
CA THR A 28 -16.67 -8.00 -5.27
C THR A 28 -16.33 -6.53 -5.50
N GLU A 29 -17.24 -5.60 -5.21
CA GLU A 29 -16.99 -4.15 -5.38
C GLU A 29 -15.86 -3.65 -4.48
N SER A 30 -15.84 -4.12 -3.22
CA SER A 30 -14.77 -3.78 -2.27
C SER A 30 -13.44 -4.42 -2.64
N GLN A 31 -13.46 -5.61 -3.26
CA GLN A 31 -12.26 -6.26 -3.78
C GLN A 31 -11.69 -5.50 -4.99
N ASP A 32 -12.54 -5.03 -5.91
CA ASP A 32 -12.10 -4.20 -7.03
C ASP A 32 -11.52 -2.88 -6.54
N TRP A 33 -12.17 -2.24 -5.56
CA TRP A 33 -11.65 -1.03 -4.92
C TRP A 33 -10.30 -1.26 -4.22
N ALA A 34 -10.12 -2.37 -3.52
CA ALA A 34 -8.84 -2.74 -2.92
C ALA A 34 -7.72 -2.83 -3.98
N SER A 35 -8.03 -3.37 -5.17
CA SER A 35 -7.08 -3.44 -6.29
C SER A 35 -6.72 -2.04 -6.82
N MET A 36 -7.69 -1.11 -6.85
CA MET A 36 -7.45 0.27 -7.22
C MET A 36 -6.54 0.98 -6.23
N LEU A 37 -6.72 0.74 -4.92
CA LEU A 37 -5.86 1.29 -3.87
C LEU A 37 -4.44 0.75 -3.95
N LEU A 38 -4.26 -0.55 -4.16
CA LEU A 38 -2.95 -1.15 -4.39
C LEU A 38 -2.23 -0.45 -5.53
N ARG A 39 -2.90 -0.33 -6.68
CA ARG A 39 -2.34 0.37 -7.85
C ARG A 39 -2.02 1.84 -7.57
N MET A 40 -2.84 2.53 -6.77
CA MET A 40 -2.61 3.92 -6.39
C MET A 40 -1.33 4.08 -5.57
N TYR A 41 -1.16 3.27 -4.52
CA TYR A 41 0.00 3.36 -3.64
C TYR A 41 1.29 2.89 -4.30
N THR A 42 1.26 1.83 -5.13
CA THR A 42 2.41 1.42 -5.94
C THR A 42 2.89 2.56 -6.83
N ARG A 43 1.97 3.20 -7.58
CA ARG A 43 2.32 4.33 -8.45
C ARG A 43 2.82 5.55 -7.68
N TRP A 44 2.27 5.81 -6.50
CA TRP A 44 2.75 6.90 -5.64
C TRP A 44 4.19 6.63 -5.17
N ALA A 45 4.48 5.42 -4.71
CA ALA A 45 5.79 5.01 -4.23
C ALA A 45 6.85 5.08 -5.34
N GLU A 46 6.54 4.55 -6.53
CA GLU A 46 7.40 4.64 -7.71
C GLU A 46 7.70 6.10 -8.10
N ARG A 47 6.69 6.99 -8.09
CA ARG A 47 6.89 8.42 -8.36
C ARG A 47 7.77 9.10 -7.31
N ARG A 48 7.72 8.63 -6.05
CA ARG A 48 8.60 9.06 -4.96
C ARG A 48 10.00 8.42 -5.02
N ARG A 49 10.26 7.55 -6.01
CA ARG A 49 11.50 6.80 -6.21
C ARG A 49 11.77 5.75 -5.13
N PHE A 50 10.73 5.32 -4.42
CA PHE A 50 10.81 4.15 -3.56
C PHE A 50 10.77 2.86 -4.39
N LYS A 51 11.39 1.81 -3.87
CA LYS A 51 11.29 0.46 -4.44
C LYS A 51 10.05 -0.22 -3.87
N VAL A 52 9.21 -0.78 -4.72
CA VAL A 52 8.04 -1.57 -4.32
C VAL A 52 8.30 -3.05 -4.58
N GLU A 53 8.19 -3.87 -3.55
CA GLU A 53 8.26 -5.33 -3.63
C GLU A 53 6.89 -5.91 -3.23
N VAL A 54 6.23 -6.60 -4.16
CA VAL A 54 4.97 -7.30 -3.85
C VAL A 54 5.32 -8.62 -3.18
N LEU A 55 4.82 -8.83 -1.96
CA LEU A 55 5.12 -10.02 -1.17
C LEU A 55 4.00 -11.05 -1.29
N GLU A 56 2.76 -10.60 -1.19
CA GLU A 56 1.57 -11.45 -1.25
C GLU A 56 0.41 -10.71 -1.89
N VAL A 57 -0.38 -11.43 -2.69
CA VAL A 57 -1.64 -10.96 -3.26
C VAL A 57 -2.62 -12.13 -3.22
N HIS A 58 -3.81 -11.89 -2.69
CA HIS A 58 -4.92 -12.83 -2.74
C HIS A 58 -6.01 -12.26 -3.63
N ASP A 59 -6.27 -12.91 -4.75
CA ASP A 59 -7.29 -12.47 -5.70
C ASP A 59 -8.71 -12.62 -5.12
N GLY A 60 -9.59 -11.74 -5.58
CA GLY A 60 -11.03 -11.88 -5.43
C GLY A 60 -11.54 -13.12 -6.18
N GLU A 61 -12.71 -13.62 -5.78
CA GLU A 61 -13.32 -14.78 -6.48
C GLU A 61 -13.82 -14.41 -7.87
N GLU A 62 -14.22 -13.15 -8.08
CA GLU A 62 -14.77 -12.66 -9.35
C GLU A 62 -13.97 -11.48 -9.92
N ALA A 63 -13.63 -10.49 -9.08
CA ALA A 63 -12.82 -9.35 -9.48
C ALA A 63 -12.01 -8.78 -8.32
N GLY A 64 -10.95 -8.03 -8.65
CA GLY A 64 -10.12 -7.34 -7.66
C GLY A 64 -9.31 -8.28 -6.76
N ILE A 65 -8.99 -7.81 -5.56
CA ILE A 65 -8.17 -8.54 -4.57
C ILE A 65 -8.89 -8.61 -3.21
N LYS A 66 -8.78 -9.74 -2.52
CA LYS A 66 -9.16 -9.86 -1.10
C LYS A 66 -8.16 -9.16 -0.20
N SER A 67 -6.87 -9.33 -0.49
CA SER A 67 -5.80 -8.60 0.20
C SER A 67 -4.50 -8.57 -0.60
N ALA A 68 -3.62 -7.65 -0.24
CA ALA A 68 -2.24 -7.60 -0.73
C ALA A 68 -1.29 -7.02 0.33
N THR A 69 -0.07 -7.53 0.33
CA THR A 69 1.03 -7.07 1.16
C THR A 69 2.19 -6.64 0.26
N VAL A 70 2.60 -5.38 0.38
CA VAL A 70 3.76 -4.84 -0.35
C VAL A 70 4.76 -4.24 0.61
N LEU A 71 6.05 -4.43 0.33
CA LEU A 71 7.16 -3.79 1.02
C LEU A 71 7.64 -2.60 0.18
N ILE A 72 7.57 -1.41 0.78
CA ILE A 72 8.03 -0.15 0.19
C ILE A 72 9.35 0.21 0.86
N LYS A 73 10.41 0.34 0.06
CA LYS A 73 11.77 0.64 0.53
C LYS A 73 12.27 2.01 0.06
N GLY A 74 12.88 2.74 0.98
CA GLY A 74 13.61 3.99 0.72
C GLY A 74 13.11 5.23 1.46
#